data_AF-A0A937PQT5-F1
#
_entry.id   AF-A0A937PQT5-F1
#
_cell.length_a   1.000
_cell.length_b   1.000
_cell.length_c   1.000
_cell.angle_alpha   90.00
_cell.angle_beta   90.00
_cell.angle_gamma   90.00
#
_symmetry.space_group_name_H-M   'P 1'
#
loop_
_entity.id
_entity.type
_entity.pdbx_description
1 polymer ?
#
loop_
_entity_poly.entity_id
_entity_poly.type
_entity_poly.pdbx_seq_one_letter_code
_entity_poly.pdbx_strand_id
1 'polypeptide(L)'
;KVLAKARQRGVTVLAIKGLCRERWPQGDPLRKKYRMWYKPVLDRAEALLTLGYTLGQGVTAAIPPAEVTSHKIAIDVAPDIHKLTIAEMTKLREFVKGITPLFPHA
;
A
#
# COMPACT_ATOMS: atom_id res chain seq x y z
N LYS A 1 13.76 7.66 -6.30
CA LYS A 1 14.44 8.05 -7.57
C LYS A 1 13.55 7.84 -8.80
N VAL A 2 12.77 6.74 -8.87
CA VAL A 2 11.87 6.44 -10.00
C VAL A 2 10.79 7.50 -10.21
N LEU A 3 10.06 7.90 -9.16
CA LEU A 3 8.96 8.88 -9.29
C LEU A 3 9.41 10.26 -9.79
N ALA A 4 10.55 10.76 -9.31
CA ALA A 4 11.13 12.01 -9.78
C ALA A 4 11.49 11.92 -11.27
N LYS A 5 12.07 10.78 -11.70
CA LYS A 5 12.40 10.55 -13.12
C LYS A 5 11.15 10.43 -13.99
N ALA A 6 10.10 9.80 -13.49
CA ALA A 6 8.81 9.70 -14.17
C ALA A 6 8.20 11.09 -14.42
N ARG A 7 8.19 11.94 -13.38
CA ARG A 7 7.76 13.35 -13.50
C ARG A 7 8.60 14.12 -14.53
N GLN A 8 9.93 13.99 -14.50
CA GLN A 8 10.82 14.63 -15.48
C GLN A 8 10.50 14.22 -16.92
N ARG A 9 10.10 12.95 -17.13
CA ARG A 9 9.79 12.41 -18.47
C ARG A 9 8.33 12.58 -18.88
N GLY A 10 7.48 13.17 -18.04
CA GLY A 10 6.04 13.33 -18.33
C GLY A 10 5.31 12.00 -18.48
N VAL A 11 5.79 10.91 -17.87
CA VAL A 11 5.15 9.59 -17.97
C VAL A 11 4.25 9.33 -16.76
N THR A 12 3.11 8.70 -17.03
CA THR A 12 2.17 8.27 -15.99
C THR A 12 2.71 7.09 -15.20
N VAL A 13 2.33 6.99 -13.92
CA VAL A 13 2.78 5.93 -13.02
C VAL A 13 1.60 5.17 -12.48
N LEU A 14 1.65 3.85 -12.55
CA LEU A 14 0.74 2.95 -11.83
C LEU A 14 1.48 2.38 -10.63
N ALA A 15 0.95 2.59 -9.43
CA ALA A 15 1.45 1.95 -8.22
C ALA A 15 0.81 0.56 -8.10
N ILE A 16 1.56 -0.49 -8.45
CA ILE A 16 1.10 -1.86 -8.27
C ILE A 16 1.27 -2.30 -6.81
N LYS A 17 0.28 -3.04 -6.30
CA LYS A 17 0.24 -3.59 -4.93
C LYS A 17 0.03 -2.53 -3.84
N GLY A 18 -0.90 -1.59 -4.07
CA GLY A 18 -1.21 -0.48 -3.15
C GLY A 18 -1.68 -0.89 -1.74
N LEU A 19 -2.04 -2.16 -1.52
CA LEU A 19 -2.37 -2.72 -0.20
C LEU A 19 -1.45 -3.89 0.18
N CYS A 20 -0.19 -3.88 -0.28
CA CYS A 20 0.82 -4.78 0.24
C CYS A 20 1.36 -4.23 1.56
N ARG A 21 1.21 -4.98 2.65
CA ARG A 21 1.77 -4.63 3.95
C ARG A 21 3.25 -5.02 4.02
N GLU A 22 3.54 -6.31 3.89
CA GLU A 22 4.88 -6.85 4.13
C GLU A 22 5.06 -8.27 3.55
N ARG A 23 6.29 -8.78 3.58
CA ARG A 23 6.52 -10.23 3.41
C ARG A 23 5.87 -10.97 4.57
N TRP A 24 5.33 -12.15 4.29
CA TRP A 24 4.88 -13.03 5.35
C TRP A 24 6.05 -13.44 6.26
N PRO A 25 5.91 -13.34 7.59
CA PRO A 25 6.86 -13.93 8.52
C PRO A 25 6.99 -15.43 8.27
N GLN A 26 8.19 -15.97 8.49
CA GLN A 26 8.43 -17.40 8.36
C GLN A 26 7.52 -18.17 9.33
N GLY A 27 6.78 -19.14 8.79
CA GLY A 27 5.88 -19.98 9.59
C GLY A 27 4.58 -19.30 10.02
N ASP A 28 4.27 -18.08 9.55
CA ASP A 28 3.01 -17.41 9.89
C ASP A 28 1.81 -18.33 9.54
N PRO A 29 1.01 -18.75 10.54
CA PRO A 29 -0.08 -19.70 10.32
C PRO A 29 -1.18 -19.12 9.42
N LEU A 30 -1.30 -17.80 9.37
CA LEU A 30 -2.27 -17.12 8.51
C LEU A 30 -1.86 -17.16 7.04
N ARG A 31 -0.57 -17.34 6.70
CA ARG A 31 -0.10 -17.43 5.31
C ARG A 31 -0.93 -18.40 4.49
N LYS A 32 -1.26 -19.56 5.05
CA LYS A 32 -2.01 -20.65 4.38
C LYS A 32 -3.45 -20.26 4.03
N LYS A 33 -4.01 -19.26 4.71
CA LYS A 33 -5.38 -18.76 4.49
C LYS A 33 -5.47 -17.79 3.31
N TYR A 34 -4.34 -17.29 2.82
CA TYR A 34 -4.30 -16.29 1.77
C TYR A 34 -3.63 -16.83 0.50
N ARG A 35 -4.20 -16.53 -0.68
CA ARG A 35 -3.56 -16.86 -1.96
C ARG A 35 -2.33 -15.99 -2.25
N MET A 36 -2.30 -14.77 -1.70
CA MET A 36 -1.24 -13.78 -1.91
C MET A 36 0.08 -14.20 -1.26
N TRP A 37 1.18 -14.07 -2.00
CA TRP A 37 2.54 -14.40 -1.55
C TRP A 37 3.20 -13.34 -0.65
N TYR A 38 2.45 -12.31 -0.28
CA TYR A 38 2.78 -11.26 0.68
C TYR A 38 1.54 -10.95 1.51
N LYS A 39 1.75 -10.35 2.68
CA LYS A 39 0.69 -10.02 3.63
C LYS A 39 -0.05 -8.77 3.15
N PRO A 40 -1.38 -8.83 2.94
CA PRO A 40 -2.15 -7.65 2.54
C PRO A 40 -2.44 -6.74 3.75
N VAL A 41 -2.67 -5.46 3.48
CA VAL A 41 -3.36 -4.54 4.38
C VAL A 41 -4.85 -4.85 4.29
N LEU A 42 -5.48 -5.23 5.42
CA LEU A 42 -6.91 -5.52 5.49
C LEU A 42 -7.68 -4.65 6.49
N ASP A 43 -6.96 -3.91 7.35
CA ASP A 43 -7.58 -2.98 8.28
C ASP A 43 -7.95 -1.67 7.56
N ARG A 44 -9.14 -1.14 7.83
CA ARG A 44 -9.65 0.08 7.17
C ARG A 44 -8.74 1.29 7.43
N ALA A 45 -8.33 1.48 8.69
CA ALA A 45 -7.53 2.64 9.06
C ALA A 45 -6.12 2.56 8.48
N GLU A 46 -5.51 1.38 8.45
CA GLU A 46 -4.24 1.17 7.74
C GLU A 46 -4.39 1.38 6.23
N ALA A 47 -5.45 0.85 5.61
CA ALA A 47 -5.70 0.99 4.17
C ALA A 47 -5.83 2.46 3.74
N LEU A 48 -6.53 3.28 4.52
CA LEU A 48 -6.65 4.73 4.29
C LEU A 48 -5.29 5.42 4.29
N LEU A 49 -4.44 5.10 5.28
CA LEU A 49 -3.10 5.67 5.36
C LEU A 49 -2.21 5.21 4.20
N THR A 50 -2.21 3.90 3.90
CA THR A 50 -1.37 3.35 2.82
C THR A 50 -1.78 3.93 1.47
N LEU A 51 -3.06 3.90 1.12
CA LEU A 51 -3.53 4.40 -0.18
C LEU A 51 -3.45 5.93 -0.28
N GLY A 52 -3.74 6.67 0.80
CA GLY A 52 -3.57 8.12 0.87
C GLY A 52 -2.11 8.53 0.66
N TYR A 53 -1.17 7.81 1.27
CA TYR A 53 0.26 8.00 1.01
C TYR A 53 0.62 7.71 -0.45
N THR A 54 0.19 6.56 -0.99
CA THR A 54 0.50 6.12 -2.35
C THR A 54 -0.03 7.10 -3.39
N LEU A 55 -1.30 7.48 -3.32
CA LEU A 55 -1.93 8.42 -4.25
C LEU A 55 -1.35 9.82 -4.10
N GLY A 56 -1.01 10.23 -2.87
CA GLY A 56 -0.30 11.48 -2.59
C GLY A 56 1.08 11.59 -3.24
N GLN A 57 1.67 10.49 -3.73
CA GLN A 57 2.91 10.53 -4.52
C GLN A 57 2.71 11.03 -5.96
N GLY A 58 1.46 11.26 -6.39
CA GLY A 58 1.13 11.71 -7.75
C GLY A 58 1.15 10.57 -8.77
N VAL A 59 0.77 9.37 -8.36
CA VAL A 59 0.54 8.25 -9.28
C VAL A 59 -0.86 8.35 -9.88
N THR A 60 -1.06 7.78 -11.07
CA THR A 60 -2.34 7.79 -11.78
C THR A 60 -3.35 6.85 -11.13
N ALA A 61 -2.89 5.69 -10.67
CA ALA A 61 -3.73 4.73 -9.95
C ALA A 61 -2.89 3.91 -8.95
N ALA A 62 -3.54 3.47 -7.87
CA ALA A 62 -3.02 2.51 -6.92
C ALA A 62 -3.80 1.19 -7.09
N ILE A 63 -3.14 0.17 -7.61
CA ILE A 63 -3.78 -1.12 -7.93
C ILE A 63 -3.66 -2.05 -6.73
N PRO A 64 -4.77 -2.50 -6.12
CA PRO A 64 -4.72 -3.42 -5.00
C PRO A 64 -4.19 -4.80 -5.42
N PRO A 65 -3.80 -5.66 -4.46
CA PRO A 65 -3.51 -7.07 -4.71
C PRO A 65 -4.65 -7.77 -5.46
N ALA A 66 -4.30 -8.74 -6.33
CA ALA A 66 -5.24 -9.54 -7.14
C ALA A 66 -6.03 -10.57 -6.30
N GLU A 67 -6.74 -10.08 -5.29
CA GLU A 67 -7.60 -10.84 -4.39
C GLU A 67 -8.84 -10.00 -4.08
N VAL A 68 -10.00 -10.65 -3.99
CA VAL A 68 -11.31 -10.00 -3.93
C VAL A 68 -11.47 -9.15 -2.67
N THR A 69 -11.04 -9.65 -1.51
CA THR A 69 -11.10 -8.92 -0.23
C THR A 69 -10.29 -7.64 -0.31
N SER A 70 -9.10 -7.68 -0.91
CA SER A 70 -8.25 -6.50 -1.14
C SER A 70 -8.93 -5.46 -2.03
N HIS A 71 -9.64 -5.90 -3.08
CA HIS A 71 -10.40 -4.99 -3.95
C HIS A 71 -11.59 -4.36 -3.24
N LYS A 72 -12.35 -5.15 -2.45
CA LYS A 72 -13.47 -4.65 -1.66
C LYS A 72 -13.00 -3.55 -0.70
N ILE A 73 -11.92 -3.81 0.04
CA ILE A 73 -11.35 -2.81 0.96
C ILE A 73 -10.95 -1.53 0.22
N ALA A 74 -10.27 -1.65 -0.92
CA ALA A 74 -9.90 -0.48 -1.72
C ALA A 74 -11.12 0.34 -2.16
N ILE A 75 -12.19 -0.31 -2.60
CA ILE A 75 -13.45 0.35 -2.98
C ILE A 75 -14.12 1.00 -1.75
N ASP A 76 -14.17 0.28 -0.63
CA ASP A 76 -14.84 0.72 0.59
C ASP A 76 -14.16 1.94 1.24
N VAL A 77 -12.84 2.10 1.06
CA VAL A 77 -12.10 3.25 1.59
C VAL A 77 -11.93 4.38 0.59
N ALA A 78 -12.10 4.12 -0.71
CA ALA A 78 -11.85 5.10 -1.77
C ALA A 78 -12.52 6.48 -1.55
N PRO A 79 -13.78 6.58 -1.08
CA PRO A 79 -14.43 7.87 -0.85
C PRO A 79 -13.76 8.73 0.22
N ASP A 80 -13.07 8.11 1.17
CA ASP A 80 -12.48 8.78 2.34
C ASP A 80 -10.97 9.05 2.17
N ILE A 81 -10.39 8.62 1.05
CA ILE A 81 -8.96 8.84 0.76
C ILE A 81 -8.70 10.32 0.57
N HIS A 82 -7.69 10.81 1.27
CA HIS A 82 -7.24 12.19 1.16
C HIS A 82 -5.71 12.27 1.33
N LYS A 83 -5.15 13.46 1.05
CA LYS A 83 -3.75 13.75 1.31
C LYS A 83 -3.50 13.71 2.82
N LEU A 84 -2.59 12.84 3.26
CA LEU A 84 -2.32 12.65 4.67
C LEU A 84 -1.86 13.94 5.36
N THR A 85 -2.40 14.16 6.54
CA THR A 85 -1.91 15.15 7.50
C THR A 85 -0.57 14.74 8.11
N ILE A 86 0.08 15.64 8.84
CA ILE A 86 1.32 15.36 9.55
C ILE A 86 1.14 14.24 10.59
N ALA A 87 0.01 14.25 11.31
CA ALA A 87 -0.30 13.25 12.33
C ALA A 87 -0.50 11.86 11.70
N GLU A 88 -1.23 11.77 10.60
CA GLU A 88 -1.44 10.54 9.85
C GLU A 88 -0.15 10.00 9.23
N MET A 89 0.71 10.89 8.72
CA MET A 89 2.03 10.49 8.23
C MET A 89 2.88 9.91 9.37
N THR A 90 2.80 10.48 10.57
CA THR A 90 3.46 9.91 11.75
C THR A 90 2.89 8.54 12.11
N LYS A 91 1.57 8.38 12.12
CA LYS A 91 0.92 7.09 12.35
C LYS A 91 1.31 6.03 11.31
N LEU A 92 1.37 6.40 10.03
CA LEU A 92 1.83 5.51 8.97
C LEU A 92 3.29 5.08 9.19
N ARG A 93 4.17 6.02 9.60
CA ARG A 93 5.56 5.69 9.96
C ARG A 93 5.63 4.66 11.09
N GLU A 94 4.78 4.79 12.11
CA GLU A 94 4.70 3.79 13.18
C GLU A 94 4.22 2.42 12.67
N PHE A 95 3.22 2.37 11.78
CA PHE A 95 2.74 1.11 11.21
C PHE A 95 3.79 0.36 10.40
N VAL A 96 4.69 1.08 9.74
CA VAL A 96 5.77 0.48 8.94
C VAL A 96 7.05 0.23 9.74
N LYS A 97 7.09 0.56 11.04
CA LYS A 97 8.23 0.17 11.88
C LYS A 97 8.22 -1.35 12.07
N GLY A 98 9.37 -1.98 11.82
CA GLY A 98 9.55 -3.41 12.05
C GLY A 98 8.90 -4.33 11.02
N ILE A 99 8.24 -3.79 9.98
CA ILE A 99 7.73 -4.63 8.89
C ILE A 99 8.87 -5.10 7.99
N THR A 100 8.71 -6.27 7.38
CA THR A 100 9.66 -6.75 6.36
C THR A 100 9.22 -6.31 4.96
N PRO A 101 9.88 -5.33 4.31
CA PRO A 101 9.43 -4.82 3.03
C PRO A 101 9.47 -5.91 1.95
N LEU A 102 8.47 -5.92 1.07
CA LEU A 102 8.46 -6.83 -0.07
C LEU A 102 9.64 -6.53 -1.03
N PHE A 103 9.90 -5.24 -1.26
CA PHE A 103 10.95 -4.69 -2.13
C PHE A 103 11.94 -3.82 -1.33
N PRO A 104 12.99 -4.38 -0.74
CA PRO A 104 13.94 -3.64 0.11
C PRO A 104 14.83 -2.64 -0.65
N HIS A 105 14.84 -2.66 -1.98
CA HIS A 105 15.73 -1.85 -2.82
C HIS A 105 14.97 -1.01 -3.87
N ALA A 106 13.71 -0.65 -3.59
CA ALA A 106 12.85 0.11 -4.52
C ALA A 106 13.27 1.59 -4.71
#